data_AF-A0A960Y752-F1
#
_entry.id   AF-A0A960Y752-F1
#
_cell.length_a   1.000
_cell.length_b   1.000
_cell.length_c   1.000
_cell.angle_alpha   90.00
_cell.angle_beta   90.00
_cell.angle_gamma   90.00
#
_symmetry.space_group_name_H-M   'P 1'
#
loop_
_entity.id
_entity.type
_entity.pdbx_description
1 polymer ?
#
loop_
_entity_poly.entity_id
_entity_poly.type
_entity_poly.pdbx_seq_one_letter_code
_entity_poly.pdbx_strand_id
1 'polypeptide(L)'
;GNNVKHGDMEKALIDPSRELDVHMSRDGADFACQECHTTESHDIRGNAMFASPGGANHLECTSCHDADLHDRRVLNWHAGAVACQTCHIPLYARSAPTKMWWDWRTAGQDRTPGTDQYGMPDFDKKKGDFGWGKDVAPAYAWYDGRSGQYLLGDPVTPGQVNRLNWPQGDREDARAKI
;
A
#
# COMPACT_ATOMS: atom_id res chain seq x y z
N GLY A 1 10.13 8.52 8.20
CA GLY A 1 10.91 9.02 7.06
C GLY A 1 10.02 9.03 5.84
N ASN A 2 10.31 9.88 4.84
CA ASN A 2 9.57 9.90 3.58
C ASN A 2 9.54 8.50 2.96
N ASN A 3 8.35 8.01 2.58
CA ASN A 3 8.16 6.75 1.89
C ASN A 3 8.70 5.46 2.56
N VAL A 4 8.97 5.49 3.88
CA VAL A 4 9.58 4.35 4.60
C VAL A 4 8.57 3.23 4.96
N LYS A 5 7.29 3.55 5.09
CA LYS A 5 6.26 2.63 5.60
C LYS A 5 5.23 2.25 4.52
N HIS A 6 4.56 3.27 3.99
CA HIS A 6 3.66 3.16 2.85
C HIS A 6 4.38 3.78 1.67
N GLY A 7 4.69 2.96 0.66
CA GLY A 7 5.50 3.39 -0.48
C GLY A 7 4.72 4.22 -1.52
N ASP A 8 3.40 4.29 -1.37
CA ASP A 8 2.45 5.13 -2.08
C ASP A 8 2.21 6.48 -1.38
N MET A 9 2.71 6.67 -0.15
CA MET A 9 2.55 7.92 0.62
C MET A 9 3.88 8.64 0.78
N GLU A 10 4.13 9.56 -0.14
CA GLU A 10 5.37 10.31 -0.25
C GLU A 10 5.17 11.82 -0.17
N LYS A 11 6.22 12.56 0.23
CA LYS A 11 6.20 14.03 0.31
C LYS A 11 5.81 14.70 -1.01
N ALA A 12 6.03 14.04 -2.15
CA ALA A 12 5.62 14.56 -3.44
C ALA A 12 4.09 14.72 -3.58
N LEU A 13 3.29 14.03 -2.75
CA LEU A 13 1.84 14.21 -2.70
C LEU A 13 1.38 15.56 -2.09
N ILE A 14 2.31 16.39 -1.59
CA ILE A 14 1.97 17.76 -1.15
C ILE A 14 1.60 18.65 -2.35
N ASP A 15 2.25 18.43 -3.50
CA ASP A 15 1.99 19.13 -4.76
C ASP A 15 2.36 18.18 -5.92
N PRO A 16 1.56 17.12 -6.15
CA PRO A 16 1.92 16.08 -7.09
C PRO A 16 1.67 16.52 -8.54
N SER A 17 2.51 16.04 -9.46
CA SER A 17 2.16 16.08 -10.88
C SER A 17 0.96 15.17 -11.14
N ARG A 18 0.21 15.45 -12.21
CA ARG A 18 -0.92 14.60 -12.62
C ARG A 18 -0.50 13.17 -12.93
N GLU A 19 0.73 12.95 -13.37
CA GLU A 19 1.27 11.61 -13.59
C GLU A 19 1.44 10.82 -12.28
N LEU A 20 1.78 11.51 -11.19
CA LEU A 20 1.95 10.90 -9.87
C LEU A 20 0.61 10.63 -9.17
N ASP A 21 -0.33 11.56 -9.23
CA ASP A 21 -1.67 11.33 -8.73
C ASP A 21 -2.68 12.20 -9.49
N VAL A 22 -3.63 11.56 -10.18
CA VAL A 22 -4.63 12.27 -10.99
C VAL A 22 -5.71 12.95 -10.15
N HIS A 23 -5.92 12.48 -8.92
CA HIS A 23 -6.93 13.01 -8.01
C HIS A 23 -6.36 14.19 -7.21
N MET A 24 -5.16 14.05 -6.67
CA MET A 24 -4.55 15.05 -5.79
C MET A 24 -3.78 16.17 -6.53
N SER A 25 -3.48 16.00 -7.82
CA SER A 25 -2.76 17.04 -8.57
C SER A 25 -3.63 18.26 -8.84
N ARG A 26 -3.03 19.47 -8.73
CA ARG A 26 -3.64 20.75 -9.12
C ARG A 26 -4.03 20.82 -10.60
N ASP A 27 -3.30 20.10 -11.45
CA ASP A 27 -3.62 19.98 -12.89
C ASP A 27 -4.65 18.87 -13.17
N GLY A 28 -5.13 18.19 -12.11
CA GLY A 28 -6.15 17.15 -12.10
C GLY A 28 -7.40 17.60 -11.36
N ALA A 29 -7.81 16.83 -10.34
CA ALA A 29 -8.98 17.15 -9.53
C ALA A 29 -8.68 18.06 -8.31
N ASP A 30 -7.39 18.30 -8.00
CA ASP A 30 -6.92 19.10 -6.86
C ASP A 30 -7.53 18.66 -5.52
N PHE A 31 -7.74 17.35 -5.34
CA PHE A 31 -8.36 16.81 -4.14
C PHE A 31 -7.44 16.91 -2.94
N ALA A 32 -7.98 17.47 -1.86
CA ALA A 32 -7.46 17.23 -0.53
C ALA A 32 -7.89 15.83 -0.03
N CYS A 33 -7.19 15.29 0.97
CA CYS A 33 -7.40 13.92 1.45
C CYS A 33 -8.86 13.63 1.83
N GLN A 34 -9.53 14.62 2.44
CA GLN A 34 -10.91 14.50 2.93
C GLN A 34 -11.98 14.42 1.83
N GLU A 35 -11.63 14.73 0.58
CA GLU A 35 -12.55 14.57 -0.56
C GLU A 35 -12.90 13.09 -0.76
N CYS A 36 -11.93 12.19 -0.56
CA CYS A 36 -12.19 10.74 -0.50
C CYS A 36 -12.42 10.27 0.95
N HIS A 37 -11.60 10.74 1.90
CA HIS A 37 -11.71 10.40 3.32
C HIS A 37 -12.76 11.28 4.02
N THR A 38 -14.01 11.20 3.55
CA THR A 38 -15.12 12.00 4.10
C THR A 38 -15.20 11.81 5.61
N THR A 39 -15.35 12.91 6.35
CA THR A 39 -15.26 12.91 7.81
C THR A 39 -16.54 13.48 8.41
N GLU A 40 -17.14 12.74 9.34
CA GLU A 40 -18.30 13.19 10.11
C GLU A 40 -17.99 13.06 11.60
N SER A 41 -18.18 14.14 12.38
CA SER A 41 -17.89 14.12 13.83
C SER A 41 -16.47 13.64 14.19
N HIS A 42 -15.47 14.00 13.37
CA HIS A 42 -14.07 13.53 13.47
C HIS A 42 -13.87 12.02 13.23
N ASP A 43 -14.89 11.30 12.78
CA ASP A 43 -14.77 9.93 12.29
C ASP A 43 -14.38 9.97 10.80
N ILE A 44 -13.08 9.79 10.54
CA ILE A 44 -12.50 9.85 9.20
C ILE A 44 -12.70 8.49 8.52
N ARG A 45 -13.44 8.45 7.41
CA ARG A 45 -13.64 7.20 6.65
C ARG A 45 -12.33 6.67 6.07
N GLY A 46 -12.27 5.36 5.89
CA GLY A 46 -11.13 4.67 5.29
C GLY A 46 -10.67 3.49 6.14
N ASN A 47 -10.20 2.46 5.45
CA ASN A 47 -9.77 1.22 6.09
C ASN A 47 -8.30 0.94 5.86
N ALA A 48 -7.60 0.74 6.98
CA ALA A 48 -6.26 0.21 6.97
C ALA A 48 -6.31 -1.29 7.28
N MET A 49 -5.68 -2.11 6.44
CA MET A 49 -5.56 -3.56 6.65
C MET A 49 -4.97 -3.91 8.03
N PHE A 50 -4.12 -3.06 8.60
CA PHE A 50 -3.54 -3.33 9.92
C PHE A 50 -4.43 -2.86 11.08
N ALA A 51 -5.07 -1.70 10.95
CA ALA A 51 -5.77 -1.07 12.07
C ALA A 51 -7.26 -1.44 12.14
N SER A 52 -7.86 -1.76 11.00
CA SER A 52 -9.29 -2.05 10.84
C SER A 52 -9.50 -3.37 10.09
N PRO A 53 -9.08 -4.51 10.65
CA PRO A 53 -9.04 -5.80 9.93
C PRO A 53 -10.43 -6.34 9.54
N GLY A 54 -11.50 -5.77 10.08
CA GLY A 54 -12.88 -6.15 9.80
C GLY A 54 -13.50 -5.54 8.54
N GLY A 55 -12.82 -4.60 7.86
CA GLY A 55 -13.25 -4.11 6.54
C GLY A 55 -14.47 -3.18 6.50
N ALA A 56 -14.97 -2.67 7.62
CA ALA A 56 -16.10 -1.72 7.67
C ALA A 56 -15.66 -0.30 7.31
N ASN A 57 -16.42 0.49 6.53
CA ASN A 57 -16.06 1.87 6.08
C ASN A 57 -14.93 1.95 5.03
N HIS A 58 -14.86 0.97 4.11
CA HIS A 58 -13.89 0.99 3.02
C HIS A 58 -14.22 2.08 1.99
N LEU A 59 -13.19 2.62 1.35
CA LEU A 59 -13.34 3.56 0.25
C LEU A 59 -13.35 2.77 -1.06
N GLU A 60 -14.37 3.02 -1.88
CA GLU A 60 -14.56 2.34 -3.16
C GLU A 60 -14.45 3.35 -4.29
N CYS A 61 -13.73 3.00 -5.37
CA CYS A 61 -13.64 3.82 -6.58
C CYS A 61 -15.03 4.11 -7.17
N THR A 62 -15.96 3.16 -6.99
CA THR A 62 -17.34 3.27 -7.46
C THR A 62 -18.20 4.27 -6.69
N SER A 63 -17.63 4.94 -5.68
CA SER A 63 -18.30 6.06 -5.01
C SER A 63 -18.36 7.31 -5.89
N CYS A 64 -17.42 7.45 -6.84
CA CYS A 64 -17.35 8.57 -7.79
C CYS A 64 -17.39 8.13 -9.26
N HIS A 65 -17.04 6.86 -9.55
CA HIS A 65 -16.99 6.32 -10.90
C HIS A 65 -18.08 5.26 -11.11
N ASP A 66 -18.59 5.14 -12.33
CA ASP A 66 -19.45 4.01 -12.67
C ASP A 66 -18.68 2.69 -12.63
N ALA A 67 -19.34 1.61 -12.21
CA ALA A 67 -18.72 0.28 -12.22
C ALA A 67 -18.37 -0.21 -13.63
N ASP A 68 -19.17 0.21 -14.63
CA ASP A 68 -19.01 -0.13 -16.05
C ASP A 68 -18.50 1.08 -16.87
N LEU A 69 -17.40 1.69 -16.44
CA LEU A 69 -16.90 2.93 -17.07
C LEU A 69 -16.06 2.75 -18.34
N HIS A 70 -15.62 1.52 -18.66
CA HIS A 70 -14.70 1.30 -19.78
C HIS A 70 -15.46 1.04 -21.08
N ASP A 71 -15.05 1.70 -22.17
CA ASP A 71 -15.58 1.43 -23.52
C ASP A 71 -15.41 -0.04 -23.94
N ARG A 72 -14.29 -0.64 -23.51
CA ARG A 72 -14.00 -2.05 -23.78
C ARG A 72 -14.70 -2.90 -22.73
N ARG A 73 -15.81 -3.52 -23.13
CA ARG A 73 -16.60 -4.44 -22.29
C ARG A 73 -15.77 -5.47 -21.52
N VAL A 74 -14.70 -6.00 -22.11
CA VAL A 74 -13.82 -6.97 -21.43
C VAL A 74 -13.20 -6.41 -20.15
N LEU A 75 -12.90 -5.11 -20.08
CA LEU A 75 -12.34 -4.49 -18.87
C LEU A 75 -13.39 -4.38 -17.77
N ASN A 76 -14.64 -4.05 -18.11
CA ASN A 76 -15.75 -4.07 -17.16
C ASN A 76 -15.97 -5.48 -16.59
N TRP A 77 -15.79 -6.53 -17.41
CA TRP A 77 -15.87 -7.91 -16.93
C TRP A 77 -14.74 -8.23 -15.94
N HIS A 78 -13.53 -7.71 -16.15
CA HIS A 78 -12.43 -7.87 -15.19
C HIS A 78 -12.72 -7.19 -13.86
N ALA A 79 -13.39 -6.03 -13.87
CA ALA A 79 -13.75 -5.31 -12.64
C ALA A 79 -14.62 -6.15 -11.67
N GLY A 80 -15.23 -7.24 -12.14
CA GLY A 80 -15.91 -8.22 -11.29
C GLY A 80 -14.98 -9.03 -10.37
N ALA A 81 -13.71 -9.24 -10.75
CA ALA A 81 -12.74 -10.08 -10.03
C ALA A 81 -11.37 -9.41 -9.77
N VAL A 82 -11.11 -8.27 -10.41
CA VAL A 82 -9.87 -7.50 -10.29
C VAL A 82 -10.23 -6.12 -9.77
N ALA A 83 -9.55 -5.68 -8.71
CA ALA A 83 -9.75 -4.37 -8.13
C ALA A 83 -9.25 -3.27 -9.07
N CYS A 84 -9.88 -2.09 -9.03
CA CYS A 84 -9.49 -0.96 -9.88
C CYS A 84 -8.01 -0.60 -9.66
N GLN A 85 -7.57 -0.64 -8.40
CA GLN A 85 -6.22 -0.36 -7.95
C GLN A 85 -5.17 -1.23 -8.65
N THR A 86 -5.50 -2.50 -8.92
CA THR A 86 -4.59 -3.45 -9.58
C THR A 86 -4.18 -2.99 -10.98
N CYS A 87 -5.11 -2.36 -11.72
CA CYS A 87 -4.83 -1.81 -13.06
C CYS A 87 -4.40 -0.35 -13.03
N HIS A 88 -4.93 0.45 -12.10
CA HIS A 88 -4.73 1.91 -12.08
C HIS A 88 -3.58 2.39 -11.20
N ILE A 89 -2.98 1.51 -10.38
CA ILE A 89 -1.79 1.80 -9.56
C ILE A 89 -0.71 0.75 -9.90
N PRO A 90 -0.14 0.81 -11.12
CA PRO A 90 0.78 -0.23 -11.58
C PRO A 90 2.12 -0.21 -10.85
N LEU A 91 2.52 0.95 -10.31
CA LEU A 91 3.78 1.15 -9.60
C LEU A 91 3.54 2.07 -8.41
N TYR A 92 4.21 1.78 -7.30
CA TYR A 92 4.35 2.68 -6.16
C TYR A 92 5.81 3.07 -5.96
N ALA A 93 6.09 3.96 -4.99
CA ALA A 93 7.41 4.52 -4.75
C ALA A 93 8.00 5.21 -5.99
N ARG A 94 7.16 6.01 -6.65
CA ARG A 94 7.48 6.64 -7.93
C ARG A 94 8.33 7.89 -7.78
N SER A 95 8.09 8.72 -6.77
CA SER A 95 8.95 9.89 -6.52
C SER A 95 10.15 9.56 -5.63
N ALA A 96 10.01 8.66 -4.66
CA ALA A 96 11.05 8.35 -3.67
C ALA A 96 11.18 6.85 -3.41
N PRO A 97 12.39 6.33 -3.14
CA PRO A 97 12.57 4.93 -2.76
C PRO A 97 11.85 4.58 -1.46
N THR A 98 11.31 3.37 -1.39
CA THR A 98 10.68 2.79 -0.21
C THR A 98 11.48 1.62 0.34
N LYS A 99 11.36 1.34 1.64
CA LYS A 99 12.08 0.24 2.28
C LYS A 99 11.35 -1.07 1.99
N MET A 100 12.04 -1.99 1.32
CA MET A 100 11.50 -3.28 0.91
C MET A 100 11.75 -4.38 1.95
N TRP A 101 12.86 -4.29 2.68
CA TRP A 101 13.16 -5.19 3.77
C TRP A 101 14.00 -4.51 4.85
N TRP A 102 13.91 -5.06 6.06
CA TRP A 102 14.61 -4.58 7.24
C TRP A 102 15.08 -5.79 8.07
N ASP A 103 16.40 -5.97 8.16
CA ASP A 103 17.00 -7.03 8.97
C ASP A 103 17.60 -6.47 10.27
N TRP A 104 16.88 -6.68 11.37
CA TRP A 104 17.33 -6.26 12.71
C TRP A 104 18.46 -7.11 13.28
N ARG A 105 18.77 -8.28 12.72
CA ARG A 105 19.78 -9.21 13.27
C ARG A 105 21.19 -8.64 13.24
N THR A 106 21.44 -7.66 12.37
CA THR A 106 22.76 -7.02 12.19
C THR A 106 22.90 -5.71 12.98
N ALA A 107 21.85 -5.29 13.69
CA ALA A 107 21.92 -4.13 14.58
C ALA A 107 23.03 -4.32 15.63
N GLY A 108 23.64 -3.21 16.05
CA GLY A 108 24.73 -3.18 17.03
C GLY A 108 26.13 -3.36 16.45
N GLN A 109 26.27 -3.83 15.21
CA GLN A 109 27.56 -3.99 14.56
C GLN A 109 28.26 -2.64 14.33
N ASP A 110 29.55 -2.58 14.67
CA ASP A 110 30.41 -1.44 14.37
C ASP A 110 30.94 -1.53 12.94
N ARG A 111 30.12 -1.06 12.00
CA ARG A 111 30.45 -0.95 10.58
C ARG A 111 29.98 0.39 10.02
N THR A 112 30.71 0.88 9.03
CA THR A 112 30.34 2.10 8.32
C THR A 112 29.14 1.82 7.40
N PRO A 113 28.03 2.56 7.51
CA PRO A 113 26.92 2.45 6.56
C PRO A 113 27.35 2.79 5.14
N GLY A 114 26.92 1.98 4.18
CA GLY A 114 26.98 2.29 2.76
C GLY A 114 25.72 3.00 2.29
N THR A 115 25.69 3.28 0.99
CA THR A 115 24.51 3.78 0.29
C THR A 115 24.20 2.87 -0.89
N ASP A 116 22.93 2.59 -1.11
CA ASP A 116 22.50 1.84 -2.29
C ASP A 116 22.49 2.71 -3.57
N GLN A 117 22.04 2.11 -4.67
CA GLN A 117 21.92 2.78 -5.97
C GLN A 117 20.98 4.00 -6.00
N TYR A 118 20.12 4.15 -4.99
CA TYR A 118 19.20 5.27 -4.85
C TYR A 118 19.69 6.33 -3.86
N GLY A 119 20.91 6.17 -3.33
CA GLY A 119 21.49 7.05 -2.31
C GLY A 119 20.89 6.83 -0.92
N MET A 120 20.20 5.72 -0.69
CA MET A 120 19.60 5.40 0.61
C MET A 120 20.58 4.61 1.47
N PRO A 121 20.61 4.82 2.80
CA PRO A 121 21.50 4.06 3.67
C PRO A 121 21.14 2.58 3.64
N ASP A 122 22.13 1.71 3.48
CA ASP A 122 21.96 0.24 3.54
C ASP A 122 21.97 -0.30 4.98
N PHE A 123 22.37 0.53 5.95
CA PHE A 123 22.57 0.13 7.34
C PHE A 123 22.39 1.28 8.32
N ASP A 124 21.97 0.97 9.54
CA ASP A 124 22.05 1.86 10.70
C ASP A 124 22.39 1.02 11.94
N LYS A 125 23.41 1.41 12.71
CA LYS A 125 23.85 0.65 13.90
C LYS A 125 22.70 0.35 14.87
N LYS A 126 21.71 1.23 15.01
CA LYS A 126 20.57 1.02 15.92
C LYS A 126 19.48 0.14 15.31
N LYS A 127 19.54 -0.18 14.02
CA LYS A 127 18.42 -0.74 13.26
C LYS A 127 18.78 -1.97 12.43
N GLY A 128 20.04 -2.16 12.06
CA GLY A 128 20.48 -3.23 11.17
C GLY A 128 20.41 -2.83 9.70
N ASP A 129 20.29 -3.82 8.84
CA ASP A 129 20.36 -3.68 7.37
C ASP A 129 19.01 -3.30 6.75
N PHE A 130 19.07 -2.60 5.62
CA PHE A 130 17.92 -2.21 4.80
C PHE A 130 18.13 -2.55 3.32
N GLY A 131 17.03 -2.85 2.65
CA GLY A 131 16.96 -2.76 1.19
C GLY A 131 15.84 -1.85 0.75
N TRP A 132 16.07 -1.17 -0.36
CA TRP A 132 15.14 -0.19 -0.91
C TRP A 132 14.74 -0.54 -2.34
N GLY A 133 13.58 -0.04 -2.75
CA GLY A 133 13.05 -0.16 -4.10
C GLY A 133 12.41 1.16 -4.52
N LYS A 134 12.48 1.46 -5.82
CA LYS A 134 11.81 2.60 -6.46
C LYS A 134 11.07 2.08 -7.69
N ASP A 135 9.93 2.68 -8.02
CA ASP A 135 9.08 2.27 -9.15
C ASP A 135 8.72 0.78 -9.04
N VAL A 136 8.17 0.40 -7.89
CA VAL A 136 7.96 -1.00 -7.51
C VAL A 136 6.56 -1.45 -7.92
N ALA A 137 6.46 -2.62 -8.57
CA ALA A 137 5.19 -3.26 -8.85
C ALA A 137 4.57 -3.85 -7.57
N PRO A 138 3.27 -3.64 -7.30
CA PRO A 138 2.61 -4.26 -6.16
C PRO A 138 2.64 -5.79 -6.22
N ALA A 139 2.58 -6.42 -5.04
CA ALA A 139 2.21 -7.83 -4.95
C ALA A 139 0.69 -7.95 -5.00
N TYR A 140 0.19 -8.91 -5.78
CA TYR A 140 -1.23 -9.15 -5.98
C TYR A 140 -1.70 -10.34 -5.15
N ALA A 141 -2.84 -10.20 -4.48
CA ALA A 141 -3.44 -11.25 -3.67
C ALA A 141 -4.95 -11.05 -3.57
N TRP A 142 -5.70 -12.14 -3.44
CA TRP A 142 -7.13 -12.06 -3.15
C TRP A 142 -7.38 -11.34 -1.84
N TYR A 143 -8.30 -10.38 -1.88
CA TYR A 143 -8.70 -9.57 -0.74
C TYR A 143 -10.22 -9.38 -0.72
N ASP A 144 -10.87 -9.80 0.36
CA ASP A 144 -12.32 -9.71 0.59
C ASP A 144 -12.72 -8.53 1.48
N GLY A 145 -11.80 -7.59 1.71
CA GLY A 145 -11.97 -6.47 2.64
C GLY A 145 -11.49 -6.76 4.06
N ARG A 146 -11.17 -8.00 4.41
CA ARG A 146 -10.66 -8.39 5.73
C ARG A 146 -9.20 -8.78 5.68
N SER A 147 -8.53 -8.62 6.81
CA SER A 147 -7.13 -9.01 6.97
C SER A 147 -6.94 -9.90 8.18
N GLY A 148 -5.93 -10.76 8.10
CA GLY A 148 -5.36 -11.39 9.27
C GLY A 148 -4.19 -10.57 9.80
N GLN A 149 -3.98 -10.68 11.10
CA GLN A 149 -2.95 -9.98 11.85
C GLN A 149 -2.37 -10.94 12.88
N TYR A 150 -1.05 -10.90 13.03
CA TYR A 150 -0.36 -11.48 14.18
C TYR A 150 -0.59 -10.61 15.42
N LEU A 151 -1.05 -11.21 16.52
CA LEU A 151 -1.20 -10.57 17.82
C LEU A 151 -0.07 -10.98 18.77
N LEU A 152 0.23 -10.11 19.73
CA LEU A 152 1.23 -10.41 20.74
C LEU A 152 0.83 -11.67 21.53
N GLY A 153 1.67 -12.69 21.46
CA GLY A 153 1.45 -13.97 22.14
C GLY A 153 1.01 -15.10 21.21
N ASP A 154 0.67 -14.80 19.96
CA ASP A 154 0.39 -15.83 18.96
C ASP A 154 1.63 -16.71 18.73
N PRO A 155 1.44 -18.03 18.52
CA PRO A 155 2.56 -18.92 18.27
C PRO A 155 3.22 -18.59 16.93
N VAL A 156 4.55 -18.69 16.90
CA VAL A 156 5.35 -18.58 15.68
C VAL A 156 6.13 -19.87 15.47
N THR A 157 6.30 -20.27 14.21
CA THR A 157 7.13 -21.43 13.86
C THR A 157 8.56 -20.97 13.56
N PRO A 158 9.56 -21.35 14.37
CA PRO A 158 10.95 -20.99 14.12
C PRO A 158 11.41 -21.45 12.73
N GLY A 159 12.17 -20.60 12.03
CA GLY A 159 12.68 -20.89 10.70
C GLY A 159 11.67 -20.69 9.55
N GLN A 160 10.41 -20.36 9.85
CA GLN A 160 9.42 -19.97 8.85
C GLN A 160 9.17 -18.46 8.88
N VAL A 161 8.72 -17.92 7.74
CA VAL A 161 8.30 -16.51 7.66
C VAL A 161 6.98 -16.36 8.40
N ASN A 162 6.98 -15.59 9.48
CA ASN A 162 5.75 -15.20 10.17
C ASN A 162 5.09 -14.03 9.43
N ARG A 163 3.88 -14.21 8.92
CA ARG A 163 3.12 -13.13 8.29
C ARG A 163 2.55 -12.25 9.39
N LEU A 164 3.06 -11.03 9.51
CA LEU A 164 2.55 -10.09 10.50
C LEU A 164 1.14 -9.60 10.15
N ASN A 165 0.88 -9.40 8.86
CA ASN A 165 -0.41 -9.00 8.31
C ASN A 165 -0.62 -9.66 6.96
N TRP A 166 -1.86 -9.98 6.62
CA TRP A 166 -2.18 -10.53 5.31
C TRP A 166 -3.61 -10.25 4.87
N PRO A 167 -3.86 -10.11 3.56
CA PRO A 167 -5.22 -10.08 3.03
C PRO A 167 -5.88 -11.46 3.21
N GLN A 168 -7.18 -11.46 3.51
CA GLN A 168 -8.02 -12.66 3.50
C GLN A 168 -8.84 -12.71 2.21
N GLY A 169 -9.30 -13.91 1.87
CA GLY A 169 -10.01 -14.18 0.63
C GLY A 169 -9.21 -15.12 -0.26
N ASP A 170 -9.92 -15.73 -1.19
CA ASP A 170 -9.38 -16.58 -2.22
C ASP A 170 -10.26 -16.48 -3.46
N ARG A 171 -9.93 -17.23 -4.51
CA ARG A 171 -10.66 -17.23 -5.77
C ARG A 171 -12.13 -17.63 -5.65
N GLU A 172 -12.47 -18.45 -4.66
CA GLU A 172 -13.83 -18.97 -4.47
C GLU A 172 -14.67 -18.07 -3.56
N ASP A 173 -14.06 -17.10 -2.84
CA ASP A 173 -14.80 -16.07 -2.12
C ASP A 173 -15.36 -15.03 -3.11
N ALA A 174 -16.68 -15.04 -3.30
CA ALA A 174 -17.37 -14.12 -4.19
C ALA A 174 -17.22 -12.63 -3.84
N ARG A 175 -16.72 -12.30 -2.65
CA ARG A 175 -16.41 -10.92 -2.24
C ARG A 175 -14.96 -10.53 -2.53
N ALA A 176 -14.09 -11.51 -2.76
CA ALA A 176 -12.67 -11.26 -2.96
C ALA A 176 -12.39 -10.80 -4.38
N LYS A 177 -11.48 -9.83 -4.49
CA LYS A 177 -10.86 -9.42 -5.76
C LYS A 177 -9.34 -9.42 -5.61
N ILE A 178 -8.64 -9.44 -6.74
CA ILE A 178 -7.19 -9.25 -6.81
C ILE A 178 -6.83 -7.77 -6.83
#